data_AF-A0A512J6Y4-F1
#
_entry.id   AF-A0A512J6Y4-F1
#
_cell.length_a   1.000
_cell.length_b   1.000
_cell.length_c   1.000
_cell.angle_alpha   90.00
_cell.angle_beta   90.00
_cell.angle_gamma   90.00
#
_symmetry.space_group_name_H-M   'P 1'
#
loop_
_entity.id
_entity.type
_entity.pdbx_description
1 polymer ?
#
loop_
_entity_poly.entity_id
_entity_poly.type
_entity_poly.pdbx_seq_one_letter_code
_entity_poly.pdbx_strand_id
1 'polypeptide(L)' 'MTRVVLAAAHRDHDTSNNAGTNLAAFCQRCHMIHDRPEHRRRRWATLFRRKASGDLFRGPYA' A
#
# COMPACT_ATOMS: atom_id res chain seq x y z
N MET A 1 23.92 -3.59 16.53
CA MET A 1 23.01 -4.58 15.90
C MET A 1 21.64 -3.97 15.71
N THR A 2 20.97 -4.21 14.58
CA THR A 2 19.61 -3.70 14.32
C THR A 2 18.58 -4.76 14.72
N ARG A 3 17.58 -4.40 15.53
CA ARG A 3 16.55 -5.34 15.99
C ARG A 3 15.60 -5.70 14.84
N VAL A 4 15.48 -6.99 14.54
CA VAL A 4 14.54 -7.50 13.53
C VAL A 4 13.22 -7.85 14.21
N VAL A 5 12.12 -7.36 13.64
CA VAL A 5 10.74 -7.59 14.10
C VAL A 5 9.97 -8.18 12.94
N LEU A 6 9.25 -9.28 13.21
CA LEU A 6 8.35 -9.91 12.25
C LEU A 6 6.93 -9.36 12.44
N ALA A 7 6.26 -9.08 11.33
CA ALA A 7 4.85 -8.68 11.28
C ALA A 7 4.08 -9.63 10.36
N ALA A 8 2.81 -9.90 10.69
CA ALA A 8 1.92 -10.67 9.83
C ALA A 8 1.34 -9.79 8.72
N ALA A 9 1.23 -10.33 7.50
CA ALA A 9 0.68 -9.64 6.34
C ALA A 9 -0.06 -10.59 5.40
N HIS A 10 -1.03 -10.06 4.66
CA HIS A 10 -1.73 -10.74 3.57
C HIS A 10 -0.85 -10.79 2.31
N ARG A 11 -0.73 -11.97 1.71
CA ARG A 11 0.10 -12.18 0.50
C ARG A 11 -0.49 -11.48 -0.73
N ASP A 12 -1.81 -11.37 -0.79
CA ASP A 12 -2.55 -10.75 -1.89
C ASP A 12 -2.93 -9.28 -1.65
N HIS A 13 -2.49 -8.69 -0.54
CA HIS A 13 -2.83 -7.32 -0.09
C HIS A 13 -4.33 -7.08 0.19
N ASP A 14 -5.17 -8.13 0.16
CA ASP A 14 -6.58 -8.07 0.49
C ASP A 14 -6.80 -8.41 1.97
N THR A 15 -7.14 -7.41 2.78
CA THR A 15 -7.37 -7.56 4.21
C THR A 15 -8.63 -8.37 4.55
N SER A 16 -9.50 -8.65 3.56
CA SER A 16 -10.68 -9.48 3.75
C SER A 16 -10.40 -10.98 3.59
N ASN A 17 -9.34 -11.35 2.88
CA ASN A 17 -8.96 -12.75 2.66
C ASN A 17 -8.14 -13.32 3.83
N ASN A 18 -8.83 -13.78 4.87
CA ASN A 18 -8.22 -14.28 6.11
C ASN A 18 -7.86 -15.77 6.08
N ALA A 19 -7.73 -16.39 4.90
CA ALA A 19 -7.28 -17.76 4.80
C ALA A 19 -5.86 -17.90 5.38
N GLY A 20 -5.60 -18.94 6.18
CA GLY A 20 -4.29 -19.14 6.81
C GLY A 20 -3.14 -19.24 5.81
N THR A 21 -3.41 -19.74 4.60
CA THR A 21 -2.46 -19.80 3.48
C THR A 21 -2.13 -18.43 2.88
N ASN A 22 -2.98 -17.42 3.10
CA ASN A 22 -2.78 -16.05 2.67
C ASN A 22 -1.99 -15.21 3.68
N LEU A 23 -1.83 -15.66 4.92
CA LEU A 23 -1.05 -14.95 5.94
C LEU A 23 0.42 -15.38 5.89
N ALA A 24 1.33 -14.42 6.00
CA ALA A 24 2.76 -14.65 6.09
C ALA A 24 3.41 -13.72 7.12
N ALA A 25 4.49 -14.19 7.74
CA ALA A 25 5.32 -13.36 8.62
C ALA A 25 6.50 -12.78 7.82
N PHE A 26 6.63 -11.46 7.82
CA PHE A 26 7.73 -10.74 7.15
C PHE A 26 8.52 -9.91 8.14
N CYS A 27 9.85 -9.84 7.96
CA CYS A 27 10.67 -8.82 8.65
C CYS A 27 10.41 -7.43 8.06
N GLN A 28 10.85 -6.37 8.75
CA GLN A 28 10.58 -4.99 8.31
C GLN A 28 11.01 -4.72 6.86
N ARG A 29 12.17 -5.23 6.43
CA ARG A 29 12.66 -5.07 5.04
C ARG A 29 11.79 -5.83 4.04
N CYS A 30 11.53 -7.12 4.31
CA CYS A 30 10.76 -7.96 3.39
C CYS A 30 9.32 -7.46 3.27
N HIS A 31 8.72 -7.01 4.37
CA HIS A 31 7.38 -6.43 4.39
C HIS A 31 7.30 -5.19 3.50
N MET A 32 8.25 -4.26 3.63
CA MET A 32 8.32 -3.06 2.79
C MET A 32 8.53 -3.36 1.29
N ILE A 33 9.28 -4.42 0.96
CA ILE A 33 9.48 -4.84 -0.43
C ILE A 33 8.20 -5.44 -1.00
N HIS A 34 7.52 -6.30 -0.24
CA HIS A 34 6.25 -6.94 -0.59
C HIS A 34 5.16 -5.89 -0.85
N ASP A 35 5.06 -4.88 0.02
CA ASP A 35 4.03 -3.84 -0.07
C ASP A 35 4.31 -2.74 -1.09
N ARG A 36 5.55 -2.67 -1.61
CA ARG A 36 5.97 -1.61 -2.53
C ARG A 36 5.02 -1.41 -3.73
N PRO A 37 4.57 -2.46 -4.45
CA PRO A 37 3.65 -2.28 -5.59
C PRO A 37 2.30 -1.70 -5.16
N GLU A 38 1.73 -2.21 -4.07
CA GLU A 38 0.43 -1.76 -3.55
C GLU A 38 0.50 -0.33 -3.02
N HIS A 39 1.59 0.02 -2.32
CA HIS A 39 1.85 1.40 -1.91
C HIS A 39 1.94 2.35 -3.10
N ARG A 40 2.60 1.95 -4.20
CA ARG A 40 2.64 2.75 -5.44
C ARG A 40 1.24 2.93 -6.04
N ARG A 41 0.43 1.86 -6.11
CA ARG A 41 -0.96 1.91 -6.58
C ARG A 41 -1.80 2.89 -5.74
N ARG A 42 -1.77 2.76 -4.41
CA ARG A 42 -2.51 3.64 -3.49
C ARG A 42 -2.06 5.08 -3.61
N ARG A 43 -0.74 5.33 -3.64
CA ARG A 43 -0.19 6.68 -3.80
C ARG A 43 -0.65 7.32 -5.11
N TRP A 44 -0.60 6.57 -6.22
CA TRP A 44 -1.10 7.05 -7.51
C TRP A 44 -2.57 7.42 -7.44
N ALA A 45 -3.43 6.53 -6.90
CA ALA A 45 -4.87 6.78 -6.80
C ALA A 45 -5.19 8.01 -5.93
N THR A 46 -4.44 8.23 -4.86
CA THR A 46 -4.59 9.42 -4.01
C THR A 46 -4.19 10.70 -4.76
N LEU A 47 -3.05 10.70 -5.44
CA LEU A 47 -2.60 11.86 -6.22
C LEU A 47 -3.54 12.16 -7.39
N PHE A 48 -4.00 11.12 -8.09
CA PHE A 48 -4.96 11.24 -9.18
C PHE A 48 -6.26 11.89 -8.70
N ARG A 49 -6.86 11.39 -7.61
CA ARG A 49 -8.10 11.96 -7.05
C ARG A 49 -7.95 13.42 -6.63
N ARG A 50 -6.81 13.78 -6.04
CA ARG A 50 -6.51 15.16 -5.66
C ARG A 50 -6.44 16.07 -6.89
N LYS A 51 -5.75 15.64 -7.95
CA LYS A 51 -5.66 16.40 -9.20
C LYS A 51 -7.03 16.54 -9.87
N ALA A 52 -7.77 15.43 -10.02
CA ALA A 52 -9.09 15.43 -10.64
C ALA A 52 -10.09 16.35 -9.92
N SER A 53 -10.03 16.42 -8.58
CA SER A 53 -10.85 17.36 -7.80
C SER A 53 -10.48 18.82 -8.06
N GLY A 54 -9.18 19.12 -8.20
CA GLY A 54 -8.71 20.45 -8.60
C GLY A 54 -9.19 20.82 -10.00
N ASP A 55 -9.01 19.93 -10.98
CA ASP A 55 -9.44 20.13 -12.36
C ASP A 55 -10.96 20.39 -12.44
N LEU A 56 -11.77 19.67 -11.65
CA LEU A 56 -13.24 19.79 -11.65
C LEU A 56 -13.75 21.08 -10.98
N PHE A 57 -13.17 21.49 -9.84
CA PHE A 57 -13.72 22.57 -9.01
C PHE A 57 -12.93 23.89 -9.04
N ARG A 58 -11.66 23.86 -9.43
CA ARG A 58 -10.75 25.04 -9.42
C ARG A 58 -10.29 25.46 -10.81
N GLY A 59 -10.56 24.65 -11.84
CA GLY A 59 -10.12 24.87 -13.22
C GLY A 59 -8.78 24.20 -13.53
N PRO A 60 -8.37 24.16 -14.82
CA PRO A 60 -7.13 23.49 -15.22
C PRO A 60 -5.92 24.16 -14.57
N TYR A 61 -5.06 23.38 -13.91
CA TYR A 61 -3.79 23.82 -13.31
C TYR A 61 -3.86 24.75 -12.09
N ALA A 62 -5.01 24.87 -11.43
CA ALA A 62 -5.16 25.60 -10.16
C ALA A 62 -4.74 24.79 -8.91
#